data_AF-A0A418E7P8-F1
#
_entry.id   AF-A0A418E7P8-F1
#
_cell.length_a   1.000
_cell.length_b   1.000
_cell.length_c   1.000
_cell.angle_alpha   90.00
_cell.angle_beta   90.00
_cell.angle_gamma   90.00
#
_symmetry.space_group_name_H-M   'P 1'
#
loop_
_entity.id
_entity.type
_entity.pdbx_description
1 polymer ?
#
loop_
_entity_poly.entity_id
_entity_poly.type
_entity_poly.pdbx_seq_one_letter_code
_entity_poly.pdbx_strand_id
1 'polypeptide(L)'
;MSSTNRTTTTDIHGYVKRVRLTCRIPPPVQGDVWLRLLFRMLPVNCRFAHLQIERPDAICCAYGCGAVETQHHAFHACPQIHPVWSFHRDAWRRYGVSFSWSTIADLDLFSVNAHGNHHKGAIRTLWILLTASTLHLIWTEHNKVQYEDKTPLPSTAWNELSFLGWTMSVRRWLRLQDPDCPLRSSVLHVLHTLRAPANYRPLWAKYPYSLHLAPTSAADLRL
;
A
#
# COMPACT_ATOMS: atom_id res chain seq x y z
N MET A 1 -5.08 -16.64 6.11
CA MET A 1 -6.47 -17.07 5.85
C MET A 1 -7.13 -17.67 7.08
N SER A 2 -6.45 -18.51 7.88
CA SER A 2 -6.90 -18.83 9.23
C SER A 2 -6.80 -17.57 10.11
N SER A 3 -7.95 -17.10 10.58
CA SER A 3 -8.12 -16.16 11.69
C SER A 3 -9.08 -16.87 12.64
N THR A 4 -8.93 -16.68 13.95
CA THR A 4 -9.82 -17.25 14.97
C THR A 4 -11.30 -16.93 14.73
N ASN A 5 -11.61 -15.92 13.91
CA ASN A 5 -12.96 -15.45 13.64
C ASN A 5 -13.57 -16.04 12.34
N ARG A 6 -12.88 -16.94 11.62
CA ARG A 6 -13.36 -17.53 10.36
C ARG A 6 -13.51 -19.05 10.50
N THR A 7 -14.49 -19.47 11.30
CA THR A 7 -14.70 -20.87 11.65
C THR A 7 -15.73 -21.56 10.76
N THR A 8 -16.59 -20.82 10.06
CA THR A 8 -17.61 -21.38 9.15
C THR A 8 -17.34 -21.07 7.68
N THR A 9 -17.90 -21.89 6.77
CA THR A 9 -17.85 -21.64 5.32
C THR A 9 -18.46 -20.28 4.94
N THR A 10 -19.53 -19.87 5.62
CA THR A 10 -20.18 -18.57 5.41
C THR A 10 -19.24 -17.41 5.76
N ASP A 11 -18.50 -17.52 6.86
CA ASP A 11 -17.53 -16.49 7.27
C ASP A 11 -16.39 -16.37 6.26
N ILE A 12 -15.92 -17.51 5.75
CA ILE A 12 -14.89 -17.56 4.70
C ILE A 12 -15.41 -16.89 3.43
N HIS A 13 -16.63 -17.23 2.98
CA HIS A 13 -17.24 -16.63 1.79
C HIS A 13 -17.42 -15.11 1.95
N GLY A 14 -17.86 -14.67 3.13
CA GLY A 14 -17.99 -13.26 3.47
C GLY A 14 -16.64 -12.53 3.40
N TYR A 15 -15.59 -13.13 3.96
CA TYR A 15 -14.24 -12.57 3.89
C TYR A 15 -13.71 -12.48 2.46
N VAL A 16 -13.81 -13.55 1.68
CA VAL A 16 -13.36 -13.56 0.27
C VAL A 16 -14.09 -12.50 -0.55
N LYS A 17 -15.41 -12.33 -0.33
CA LYS A 17 -16.19 -11.26 -0.95
C LYS A 17 -15.64 -9.87 -0.57
N ARG A 18 -15.35 -9.63 0.72
CA ARG A 18 -14.74 -8.37 1.19
C ARG A 18 -13.37 -8.12 0.58
N VAL A 19 -12.51 -9.14 0.49
CA VAL A 19 -11.19 -9.05 -0.14
C VAL A 19 -11.33 -8.63 -1.61
N ARG A 20 -12.21 -9.29 -2.37
CA ARG A 20 -12.46 -8.97 -3.78
C ARG A 20 -12.97 -7.54 -3.97
N LEU A 21 -13.92 -7.09 -3.14
CA LEU A 21 -14.43 -5.72 -3.19
C LEU A 21 -13.35 -4.70 -2.85
N THR A 22 -12.53 -4.97 -1.84
CA THR A 22 -11.42 -4.10 -1.42
C THR A 22 -10.38 -3.97 -2.53
N CYS A 23 -9.94 -5.09 -3.11
CA CYS A 23 -8.91 -5.10 -4.15
C CYS A 23 -9.39 -4.53 -5.50
N ARG A 24 -10.69 -4.26 -5.67
CA ARG A 24 -11.25 -3.56 -6.85
C ARG A 24 -11.21 -2.04 -6.76
N ILE A 25 -11.00 -1.49 -5.56
CA ILE A 25 -10.90 -0.03 -5.34
C ILE A 25 -9.62 0.56 -5.98
N PRO A 26 -8.41 0.01 -5.77
CA PRO A 26 -7.20 0.50 -6.44
C PRO A 26 -7.19 0.18 -7.94
N PRO A 27 -6.25 0.77 -8.72
CA PRO A 27 -5.94 0.32 -10.07
C PRO A 27 -5.77 -1.22 -10.15
N PRO A 28 -6.21 -1.88 -11.24
CA PRO A 28 -6.26 -3.34 -11.32
C PRO A 28 -4.94 -4.04 -10.97
N VAL A 29 -3.80 -3.54 -11.48
CA VAL A 29 -2.48 -4.13 -11.22
C VAL A 29 -2.08 -4.03 -9.74
N GLN A 30 -2.40 -2.91 -9.07
CA GLN A 30 -2.14 -2.75 -7.65
C GLN A 30 -3.03 -3.66 -6.79
N GLY A 31 -4.32 -3.76 -7.16
CA GLY A 31 -5.26 -4.66 -6.51
C GLY A 31 -4.90 -6.13 -6.66
N ASP A 32 -4.41 -6.53 -7.84
CA ASP A 32 -3.98 -7.90 -8.13
C ASP A 32 -2.79 -8.33 -7.27
N VAL A 33 -1.77 -7.48 -7.12
CA VAL A 33 -0.63 -7.77 -6.22
C VAL A 33 -1.11 -8.00 -4.80
N TRP A 34 -2.00 -7.14 -4.26
CA TRP A 34 -2.52 -7.33 -2.91
C TRP A 34 -3.38 -8.60 -2.78
N LEU A 35 -4.23 -8.89 -3.78
CA LEU A 35 -5.01 -10.13 -3.82
C LEU A 35 -4.09 -11.36 -3.76
N ARG A 36 -3.08 -11.41 -4.63
CA ARG A 36 -2.10 -12.51 -4.65
C ARG A 36 -1.31 -12.58 -3.34
N LEU A 37 -1.01 -11.45 -2.71
CA LEU A 37 -0.39 -11.44 -1.39
C LEU A 37 -1.29 -12.14 -0.36
N LEU A 38 -2.56 -11.74 -0.27
CA LEU A 38 -3.54 -12.27 0.70
C LEU A 38 -3.79 -13.77 0.55
N PHE A 39 -3.77 -14.27 -0.68
CA PHE A 39 -3.95 -15.68 -1.01
C PHE A 39 -2.65 -16.47 -1.10
N ARG A 40 -1.50 -15.88 -0.73
CA ARG A 40 -0.19 -16.52 -0.82
C ARG A 40 0.05 -17.08 -2.22
N MET A 41 0.00 -16.22 -3.23
CA MET A 41 0.26 -16.56 -4.63
C MET A 41 1.51 -15.87 -5.17
N LEU A 42 2.14 -14.99 -4.39
CA LEU A 42 3.39 -14.34 -4.79
C LEU A 42 4.60 -15.25 -4.53
N PRO A 43 5.50 -15.42 -5.51
CA PRO A 43 6.66 -16.30 -5.40
C PRO A 43 7.83 -15.64 -4.67
N VAL A 44 7.68 -15.38 -3.37
CA VAL A 44 8.80 -14.94 -2.50
C VAL A 44 9.79 -16.07 -2.27
N ASN A 45 11.04 -15.73 -1.95
CA ASN A 45 12.16 -16.68 -2.04
C ASN A 45 12.03 -17.90 -1.12
N CYS A 46 11.30 -17.83 0.00
CA CYS A 46 11.07 -18.99 0.86
C CYS A 46 10.37 -20.18 0.16
N ARG A 47 9.75 -19.98 -1.02
CA ARG A 47 9.17 -21.08 -1.82
C ARG A 47 10.23 -21.91 -2.55
N PHE A 48 11.43 -21.39 -2.71
CA PHE A 48 12.53 -22.04 -3.41
C PHE A 48 13.45 -22.83 -2.46
N ALA A 49 12.93 -23.26 -1.30
CA ALA A 49 13.68 -24.06 -0.33
C ALA A 49 14.31 -25.33 -0.96
N HIS A 50 13.67 -25.91 -1.97
CA HIS A 50 14.19 -27.06 -2.72
C HIS A 50 15.49 -26.76 -3.49
N LEU A 51 15.80 -25.49 -3.78
CA LEU A 51 17.04 -25.07 -4.46
C LEU A 51 18.21 -24.85 -3.50
N GLN A 52 18.00 -24.94 -2.18
CA GLN A 52 19.04 -24.62 -1.19
C GLN A 52 20.25 -25.56 -1.22
N ILE A 53 20.10 -26.76 -1.77
CA ILE A 53 21.19 -27.73 -1.92
C ILE A 53 22.26 -27.19 -2.87
N GLU A 54 21.83 -26.56 -3.97
CA GLU A 54 22.72 -26.01 -5.00
C GLU A 54 23.06 -24.54 -4.73
N ARG A 55 22.10 -23.78 -4.18
CA ARG A 55 22.22 -22.35 -3.90
C ARG A 55 21.72 -22.06 -2.49
N PRO A 56 22.58 -22.11 -1.47
CA PRO A 56 22.18 -21.95 -0.07
C PRO A 56 21.41 -20.65 0.23
N ASP A 57 21.66 -19.61 -0.57
CA ASP A 57 21.04 -18.29 -0.51
C ASP A 57 19.70 -18.17 -1.26
N ALA A 58 19.22 -19.24 -1.91
CA ALA A 58 17.99 -19.22 -2.72
C ALA A 58 16.72 -18.84 -1.96
N ILE A 59 16.73 -18.88 -0.62
CA ILE A 59 15.60 -18.46 0.23
C ILE A 59 15.82 -17.09 0.90
N CYS A 60 17.01 -16.51 0.74
CA CYS A 60 17.38 -15.27 1.39
C CYS A 60 16.67 -14.07 0.75
N CYS A 61 16.57 -12.97 1.50
CA CYS A 61 15.98 -11.73 1.03
C CYS A 61 16.70 -11.21 -0.22
N ALA A 62 15.92 -10.84 -1.24
CA ALA A 62 16.40 -10.22 -2.47
C ALA A 62 17.25 -8.96 -2.22
N TYR A 63 16.97 -8.23 -1.13
CA TYR A 63 17.71 -7.04 -0.74
C TYR A 63 19.00 -7.33 0.07
N GLY A 64 19.39 -8.60 0.22
CA GLY A 64 20.68 -8.97 0.80
C GLY A 64 20.78 -8.82 2.32
N CYS A 65 19.67 -8.67 3.05
CA CYS A 65 19.72 -8.51 4.52
C CYS A 65 19.95 -9.83 5.29
N GLY A 66 20.18 -10.95 4.61
CA GLY A 66 20.51 -12.26 5.18
C GLY A 66 19.35 -13.05 5.81
N ALA A 67 18.15 -12.48 5.91
CA ALA A 67 16.99 -13.17 6.47
C ALA A 67 16.27 -14.03 5.41
N VAL A 68 15.55 -15.06 5.87
CA VAL A 68 14.65 -15.85 5.01
C VAL A 68 13.50 -14.99 4.52
N GLU A 69 13.30 -14.98 3.21
CA GLU A 69 12.30 -14.14 2.58
C GLU A 69 10.90 -14.77 2.57
N THR A 70 10.20 -14.56 3.66
CA THR A 70 8.75 -14.80 3.72
C THR A 70 7.98 -13.62 3.11
N GLN A 71 6.67 -13.78 2.85
CA GLN A 71 5.84 -12.64 2.43
C GLN A 71 5.85 -11.51 3.47
N HIS A 72 5.82 -11.85 4.75
CA HIS A 72 5.94 -10.86 5.83
C HIS A 72 7.27 -10.10 5.73
N HIS A 73 8.37 -10.82 5.47
CA HIS A 73 9.68 -10.20 5.31
C HIS A 73 9.72 -9.28 4.08
N ALA A 74 9.46 -9.82 2.88
CA ALA A 74 9.55 -9.10 1.61
C ALA A 74 8.67 -7.84 1.57
N PHE A 75 7.47 -7.90 2.17
CA PHE A 75 6.50 -6.81 2.08
C PHE A 75 6.42 -5.90 3.30
N HIS A 76 7.07 -6.22 4.42
CA HIS A 76 6.89 -5.45 5.65
C HIS A 76 8.10 -5.39 6.57
N ALA A 77 8.64 -6.54 6.96
CA ALA A 77 9.66 -6.61 8.03
C ALA A 77 11.10 -6.41 7.54
N CYS A 78 11.37 -6.49 6.23
CA CYS A 78 12.69 -6.23 5.69
C CYS A 78 13.19 -4.82 6.11
N PRO A 79 14.46 -4.64 6.54
CA PRO A 79 15.01 -3.33 6.88
C PRO A 79 14.92 -2.28 5.76
N GLN A 80 14.90 -2.71 4.49
CA GLN A 80 14.69 -1.82 3.36
C GLN A 80 13.24 -1.33 3.24
N ILE A 81 12.27 -2.14 3.67
CA ILE A 81 10.84 -1.93 3.44
C ILE A 81 10.11 -1.36 4.65
N HIS A 82 10.49 -1.78 5.86
CA HIS A 82 9.88 -1.31 7.10
C HIS A 82 9.85 0.22 7.26
N PRO A 83 10.91 0.97 6.86
CA PRO A 83 10.90 2.43 6.94
C PRO A 83 9.79 3.08 6.09
N VAL A 84 9.40 2.47 4.96
CA VAL A 84 8.32 2.97 4.09
C VAL A 84 6.99 2.93 4.80
N TRP A 85 6.67 1.83 5.47
CA TRP A 85 5.45 1.73 6.28
C TRP A 85 5.47 2.66 7.48
N SER A 86 6.62 2.82 8.14
CA SER A 86 6.80 3.77 9.25
C SER A 86 6.55 5.21 8.79
N PHE A 87 7.09 5.60 7.62
CA PHE A 87 6.85 6.90 7.01
C PHE A 87 5.34 7.17 6.82
N HIS A 88 4.59 6.24 6.23
CA HIS A 88 3.15 6.42 6.08
C HIS A 88 2.41 6.41 7.42
N ARG A 89 2.76 5.49 8.34
CA ARG A 89 2.15 5.44 9.69
C ARG A 89 2.26 6.77 10.42
N ASP A 90 3.42 7.42 10.35
CA ASP A 90 3.66 8.66 11.07
C ASP A 90 2.79 9.82 10.53
N ALA A 91 2.55 9.87 9.21
CA ALA A 91 1.64 10.84 8.63
C ALA A 91 0.17 10.60 9.01
N TRP A 92 -0.21 9.36 9.26
CA TRP A 92 -1.58 8.95 9.55
C TRP A 92 -1.90 8.82 11.04
N ARG A 93 -0.93 9.14 11.91
CA ARG A 93 -1.01 8.97 13.37
C ARG A 93 -2.29 9.57 13.98
N ARG A 94 -2.77 10.71 13.46
CA ARG A 94 -3.99 11.38 13.94
C ARG A 94 -5.22 10.46 13.93
N TYR A 95 -5.34 9.58 12.94
CA TYR A 95 -6.48 8.68 12.78
C TYR A 95 -6.30 7.32 13.46
N GLY A 96 -5.13 7.06 14.05
CA GLY A 96 -4.82 5.79 14.70
C GLY A 96 -4.85 4.58 13.75
N VAL A 97 -4.69 4.81 12.44
CA VAL A 97 -4.69 3.74 11.44
C VAL A 97 -3.38 2.97 11.51
N SER A 98 -3.49 1.64 11.47
CA SER A 98 -2.32 0.76 11.44
C SER A 98 -1.87 0.46 10.02
N PHE A 99 -0.54 0.37 9.84
CA PHE A 99 0.12 -0.25 8.69
C PHE A 99 0.95 -1.45 9.14
N SER A 100 0.50 -2.16 10.18
CA SER A 100 1.11 -3.42 10.62
C SER A 100 0.80 -4.53 9.62
N TRP A 101 1.68 -5.55 9.59
CA TRP A 101 1.45 -6.75 8.78
C TRP A 101 0.09 -7.38 9.04
N SER A 102 -0.35 -7.45 10.30
CA SER A 102 -1.66 -8.00 10.67
C SER A 102 -2.82 -7.30 9.94
N THR A 103 -2.84 -5.97 9.90
CA THR A 103 -3.89 -5.21 9.20
C THR A 103 -3.79 -5.27 7.68
N ILE A 104 -2.58 -5.43 7.13
CA ILE A 104 -2.36 -5.56 5.68
C ILE A 104 -2.76 -6.97 5.19
N ALA A 105 -2.46 -8.00 5.99
CA ALA A 105 -2.72 -9.41 5.69
C ALA A 105 -4.13 -9.87 6.10
N ASP A 106 -4.83 -9.09 6.94
CA ASP A 106 -6.20 -9.34 7.38
C ASP A 106 -7.03 -8.04 7.38
N LEU A 107 -7.90 -7.91 6.37
CA LEU A 107 -8.72 -6.73 6.15
C LEU A 107 -9.81 -6.50 7.20
N ASP A 108 -10.11 -7.49 8.04
CA ASP A 108 -11.09 -7.34 9.13
C ASP A 108 -10.51 -6.57 10.32
N LEU A 109 -9.18 -6.44 10.39
CA LEU A 109 -8.49 -5.72 11.45
C LEU A 109 -8.36 -4.21 11.19
N PHE A 110 -8.90 -3.70 10.07
CA PHE A 110 -8.89 -2.27 9.80
C PHE A 110 -9.77 -1.51 10.81
N SER A 111 -9.16 -0.56 11.51
CA SER A 111 -9.83 0.29 12.49
C SER A 111 -9.32 1.72 12.43
N VAL A 112 -10.08 2.63 13.05
CA VAL A 112 -9.73 4.04 13.24
C VAL A 112 -10.00 4.40 14.70
N ASN A 113 -9.31 5.41 15.21
CA ASN A 113 -9.59 5.98 16.52
C ASN A 113 -10.83 6.91 16.47
N ALA A 114 -11.16 7.52 17.62
CA ALA A 114 -12.30 8.44 17.74
C ALA A 114 -12.28 9.59 16.73
N HIS A 115 -11.09 10.16 16.42
CA HIS A 115 -10.94 11.23 15.44
C HIS A 115 -11.29 10.81 14.01
N GLY A 116 -11.12 9.52 13.69
CA GLY A 116 -11.42 8.97 12.38
C GLY A 116 -12.86 8.50 12.19
N ASN A 117 -13.66 8.39 13.26
CA ASN A 117 -14.98 7.75 13.19
C ASN A 117 -15.92 8.44 12.20
N HIS A 118 -15.99 9.77 12.21
CA HIS A 118 -16.84 10.54 11.29
C HIS A 118 -16.44 10.37 9.82
N HIS A 119 -15.16 10.07 9.55
CA HIS A 119 -14.62 9.90 8.19
C HIS A 119 -14.16 8.47 7.91
N LYS A 120 -14.65 7.47 8.66
CA LYS A 120 -14.13 6.09 8.62
C LYS A 120 -14.13 5.49 7.22
N GLY A 121 -15.19 5.73 6.45
CA GLY A 121 -15.28 5.28 5.05
C GLY A 121 -14.21 5.90 4.15
N ALA A 122 -13.99 7.21 4.28
CA ALA A 122 -12.98 7.93 3.51
C ALA A 122 -11.56 7.50 3.89
N ILE A 123 -11.27 7.39 5.19
CA ILE A 123 -9.99 6.92 5.71
C ILE A 123 -9.72 5.49 5.23
N ARG A 124 -10.73 4.61 5.26
CA ARG A 124 -10.61 3.24 4.74
C ARG A 124 -10.25 3.24 3.25
N THR A 125 -10.96 4.02 2.42
CA THR A 125 -10.66 4.13 0.99
C THR A 125 -9.23 4.60 0.75
N LEU A 126 -8.81 5.68 1.41
CA LEU A 126 -7.47 6.22 1.23
C LEU A 126 -6.39 5.23 1.71
N TRP A 127 -6.64 4.50 2.81
CA TRP A 127 -5.75 3.46 3.33
C TRP A 127 -5.64 2.28 2.36
N ILE A 128 -6.75 1.84 1.76
CA ILE A 128 -6.77 0.78 0.74
C ILE A 128 -5.92 1.18 -0.46
N LEU A 129 -6.11 2.41 -0.97
CA LEU A 129 -5.35 2.92 -2.12
C LEU A 129 -3.86 3.01 -1.80
N LEU A 130 -3.51 3.49 -0.61
CA LEU A 130 -2.13 3.57 -0.15
C LEU A 130 -1.50 2.18 -0.06
N THR A 131 -2.11 1.28 0.71
CA THR A 131 -1.60 -0.08 0.93
C THR A 131 -1.41 -0.81 -0.40
N ALA A 132 -2.40 -0.78 -1.30
CA ALA A 132 -2.29 -1.42 -2.61
C ALA A 132 -1.15 -0.83 -3.47
N SER A 133 -1.05 0.50 -3.51
CA SER A 133 0.01 1.18 -4.29
C SER A 133 1.41 0.89 -3.74
N THR A 134 1.58 0.88 -2.41
CA THR A 134 2.85 0.59 -1.75
C THR A 134 3.23 -0.88 -1.91
N LEU A 135 2.30 -1.81 -1.76
CA LEU A 135 2.55 -3.24 -2.01
C LEU A 135 2.98 -3.49 -3.45
N HIS A 136 2.32 -2.82 -4.40
CA HIS A 136 2.70 -2.90 -5.80
C HIS A 136 4.13 -2.37 -6.04
N LEU A 137 4.46 -1.19 -5.51
CA LEU A 137 5.81 -0.63 -5.60
C LEU A 137 6.85 -1.61 -5.02
N ILE A 138 6.61 -2.13 -3.81
CA ILE A 138 7.49 -3.09 -3.16
C ILE A 138 7.71 -4.31 -4.05
N TRP A 139 6.64 -4.87 -4.63
CA TRP A 139 6.73 -6.04 -5.49
C TRP A 139 7.49 -5.76 -6.80
N THR A 140 7.26 -4.59 -7.41
CA THR A 140 7.96 -4.19 -8.63
C THR A 140 9.45 -4.03 -8.39
N GLU A 141 9.85 -3.30 -7.34
CA GLU A 141 11.27 -3.08 -7.05
C GLU A 141 11.96 -4.34 -6.54
N HIS A 142 11.25 -5.16 -5.76
CA HIS A 142 11.73 -6.48 -5.37
C HIS A 142 12.11 -7.32 -6.60
N ASN A 143 11.23 -7.40 -7.59
CA ASN A 143 11.49 -8.20 -8.78
C ASN A 143 12.63 -7.65 -9.64
N LYS A 144 12.79 -6.32 -9.70
CA LYS A 144 13.94 -5.69 -10.35
C LYS A 144 15.26 -6.09 -9.69
N VAL A 145 15.31 -6.07 -8.36
CA VAL A 145 16.51 -6.49 -7.63
C VAL A 145 16.76 -7.99 -7.80
N GLN A 146 15.71 -8.81 -7.68
CA GLN A 146 15.80 -10.26 -7.72
C GLN A 146 16.14 -10.82 -9.12
N TYR A 147 15.61 -10.22 -10.19
CA TYR A 147 15.63 -10.81 -11.53
C TYR A 147 16.25 -9.92 -12.62
N GLU A 148 16.49 -8.64 -12.34
CA GLU A 148 17.01 -7.68 -13.33
C GLU A 148 18.34 -7.03 -12.90
N ASP A 149 19.01 -7.59 -11.89
CA ASP A 149 20.30 -7.12 -11.36
C ASP A 149 20.30 -5.61 -11.03
N LYS A 150 19.16 -5.12 -10.52
CA LYS A 150 19.03 -3.72 -10.10
C LYS A 150 19.46 -3.57 -8.65
N THR A 151 20.03 -2.43 -8.34
CA THR A 151 20.30 -2.04 -6.95
C THR A 151 19.00 -1.62 -6.25
N PRO A 152 18.83 -1.90 -4.95
CA PRO A 152 17.70 -1.41 -4.18
C PRO A 152 17.58 0.11 -4.24
N LEU A 153 16.34 0.64 -4.24
CA LEU A 153 16.13 2.08 -4.18
C LEU A 153 16.70 2.67 -2.87
N PRO A 154 17.24 3.91 -2.91
CA PRO A 154 17.59 4.62 -1.69
C PRO A 154 16.33 4.98 -0.88
N SER A 155 16.47 5.11 0.44
CA SER A 155 15.34 5.33 1.37
C SER A 155 14.47 6.56 1.03
N THR A 156 15.07 7.62 0.50
CA THR A 156 14.34 8.83 0.08
C THR A 156 13.45 8.56 -1.13
N ALA A 157 13.95 7.81 -2.13
CA ALA A 157 13.19 7.44 -3.31
C ALA A 157 12.03 6.52 -2.96
N TRP A 158 12.19 5.60 -2.00
CA TRP A 158 11.08 4.78 -1.50
C TRP A 158 9.91 5.62 -0.98
N ASN A 159 10.17 6.57 -0.08
CA ASN A 159 9.14 7.42 0.52
C ASN A 159 8.45 8.30 -0.53
N GLU A 160 9.23 8.82 -1.48
CA GLU A 160 8.74 9.68 -2.54
C GLU A 160 7.88 8.91 -3.55
N LEU A 161 8.36 7.77 -4.04
CA LEU A 161 7.62 6.95 -5.01
C LEU A 161 6.38 6.30 -4.39
N SER A 162 6.40 5.90 -3.12
CA SER A 162 5.21 5.35 -2.45
C SER A 162 4.14 6.43 -2.26
N PHE A 163 4.55 7.66 -1.92
CA PHE A 163 3.66 8.82 -1.85
C PHE A 163 3.06 9.18 -3.23
N LEU A 164 3.89 9.23 -4.28
CA LEU A 164 3.42 9.51 -5.65
C LEU A 164 2.50 8.40 -6.16
N GLY A 165 2.85 7.14 -5.94
CA GLY A 165 2.02 5.98 -6.25
C GLY A 165 0.63 6.08 -5.62
N TRP A 166 0.60 6.43 -4.33
CA TRP A 166 -0.64 6.65 -3.60
C TRP A 166 -1.46 7.82 -4.15
N THR A 167 -0.86 8.99 -4.32
CA THR A 167 -1.57 10.18 -4.82
C THR A 167 -2.13 9.98 -6.24
N MET A 168 -1.41 9.25 -7.10
CA MET A 168 -1.92 8.84 -8.42
C MET A 168 -3.14 7.92 -8.31
N SER A 169 -3.12 6.95 -7.40
CA SER A 169 -4.24 6.04 -7.15
C SER A 169 -5.46 6.79 -6.58
N VAL A 170 -5.23 7.74 -5.66
CA VAL A 170 -6.26 8.64 -5.13
C VAL A 170 -6.85 9.52 -6.21
N ARG A 171 -6.01 10.17 -7.03
CA ARG A 171 -6.45 11.01 -8.14
C ARG A 171 -7.34 10.23 -9.12
N ARG A 172 -6.93 9.01 -9.48
CA ARG A 172 -7.75 8.12 -10.32
C ARG A 172 -9.08 7.83 -9.65
N TRP A 173 -9.08 7.44 -8.38
CA TRP A 173 -10.31 7.12 -7.64
C TRP A 173 -11.27 8.32 -7.60
N LEU A 174 -10.77 9.52 -7.31
CA LEU A 174 -11.52 10.77 -7.29
C LEU A 174 -12.17 11.11 -8.64
N ARG A 175 -11.48 10.85 -9.76
CA ARG A 175 -12.01 11.07 -11.12
C ARG A 175 -13.14 10.11 -11.49
N LEU A 176 -13.20 8.95 -10.84
CA LEU A 176 -14.23 7.94 -11.07
C LEU A 176 -15.46 8.12 -10.17
N GLN A 177 -15.40 9.03 -9.19
CA GLN A 177 -16.53 9.29 -8.32
C GLN A 177 -17.41 10.42 -8.87
N ASP A 178 -18.71 10.31 -8.61
CA ASP A 178 -19.63 11.43 -8.76
C ASP A 178 -19.14 12.63 -7.93
N PRO A 179 -19.05 13.85 -8.50
CA PRO A 179 -18.69 15.06 -7.79
C PRO A 179 -19.46 15.29 -6.49
N ASP A 180 -20.75 14.94 -6.47
CA ASP A 180 -21.68 15.16 -5.35
C ASP A 180 -21.71 13.97 -4.36
N CYS A 181 -20.90 12.94 -4.59
CA CYS A 181 -20.80 11.79 -3.69
C CYS A 181 -20.32 12.21 -2.29
N PRO A 182 -21.08 11.95 -1.21
CA PRO A 182 -20.65 12.31 0.16
C PRO A 182 -19.32 11.68 0.58
N LEU A 183 -19.03 10.46 0.11
CA LEU A 183 -17.76 9.81 0.36
C LEU A 183 -16.59 10.56 -0.29
N ARG A 184 -16.78 11.09 -1.51
CA ARG A 184 -15.77 11.89 -2.22
C ARG A 184 -15.42 13.16 -1.44
N SER A 185 -16.44 13.88 -0.96
CA SER A 185 -16.25 15.07 -0.11
C SER A 185 -15.50 14.74 1.19
N SER A 186 -15.86 13.62 1.83
CA SER A 186 -15.19 13.11 3.02
C SER A 186 -13.73 12.74 2.75
N VAL A 187 -13.42 12.14 1.59
CA VAL A 187 -12.04 11.84 1.15
C VAL A 187 -11.23 13.12 0.95
N LEU A 188 -11.78 14.14 0.31
CA LEU A 188 -11.09 15.43 0.12
C LEU A 188 -10.78 16.11 1.46
N HIS A 189 -11.69 16.03 2.43
CA HIS A 189 -11.46 16.55 3.79
C HIS A 189 -10.29 15.83 4.50
N VAL A 190 -10.27 14.49 4.44
CA VAL A 190 -9.17 13.69 5.02
C VAL A 190 -7.84 13.99 4.32
N LEU A 191 -7.83 14.10 2.98
CA LEU A 191 -6.64 14.47 2.21
C LEU A 191 -6.10 15.84 2.59
N HIS A 192 -6.97 16.83 2.81
CA HIS A 192 -6.56 18.15 3.28
C HIS A 192 -5.84 18.05 4.63
N THR A 193 -6.37 17.25 5.56
CA THR A 193 -5.73 17.01 6.87
C THR A 193 -4.37 16.32 6.73
N LEU A 194 -4.25 15.36 5.81
CA LEU A 194 -3.00 14.64 5.52
C LEU A 194 -1.93 15.51 4.83
N ARG A 195 -2.18 16.80 4.56
CA ARG A 195 -1.15 17.75 4.11
C ARG A 195 -0.28 18.31 5.22
N ALA A 196 -0.80 18.34 6.45
CA ALA A 196 -0.12 18.93 7.60
C ALA A 196 1.09 18.15 8.15
N PRO A 197 1.08 16.79 8.20
CA PRO A 197 2.15 16.00 8.80
C PRO A 197 3.52 16.35 8.23
N ALA A 198 4.53 16.47 9.10
CA ALA A 198 5.85 16.99 8.75
C ALA A 198 6.55 16.21 7.63
N ASN A 199 6.32 14.90 7.54
CA ASN A 199 6.93 14.03 6.55
C ASN A 199 6.18 14.02 5.19
N TYR A 200 4.90 14.40 5.15
CA TYR A 200 4.16 14.57 3.89
C TYR A 200 4.24 16.00 3.35
N ARG A 201 4.29 17.00 4.23
CA ARG A 201 4.33 18.42 3.86
C ARG A 201 5.37 18.77 2.78
N PRO A 202 6.66 18.34 2.86
CA PRO A 202 7.63 18.65 1.82
C PRO A 202 7.30 17.98 0.47
N LEU A 203 6.69 16.79 0.49
CA LEU A 203 6.26 16.12 -0.75
C LEU A 203 5.06 16.81 -1.38
N TRP A 204 4.10 17.30 -0.58
CA TRP A 204 3.01 18.13 -1.08
C TRP A 204 3.51 19.44 -1.70
N ALA A 205 4.54 20.06 -1.09
CA ALA A 205 5.16 21.26 -1.63
C ALA A 205 5.95 20.97 -2.92
N LYS A 206 6.65 19.84 -3.00
CA LYS A 206 7.39 19.40 -4.19
C LYS A 206 6.45 18.99 -5.34
N TYR A 207 5.29 18.42 -5.03
CA TYR A 207 4.32 17.91 -6.01
C TYR A 207 2.91 18.50 -5.81
N PRO A 208 2.73 19.82 -6.00
CA PRO A 208 1.48 20.50 -5.71
C PRO A 208 0.32 20.00 -6.59
N TYR A 209 0.62 19.51 -7.80
CA TYR A 209 -0.37 19.05 -8.77
C TYR A 209 -0.65 17.54 -8.72
N SER A 210 -0.08 16.81 -7.76
CA SER A 210 -0.24 15.35 -7.63
C SER A 210 -1.71 14.90 -7.53
N LEU A 211 -2.60 15.75 -6.98
CA LEU A 211 -4.05 15.52 -6.87
C LEU A 211 -4.89 16.41 -7.80
N HIS A 212 -4.27 17.12 -8.75
CA HIS A 212 -5.02 18.00 -9.65
C HIS A 212 -5.97 17.16 -10.54
N LEU A 213 -7.27 17.43 -10.44
CA LEU A 213 -8.31 16.65 -11.13
C LEU A 213 -8.61 17.17 -12.53
N ALA A 214 -8.38 18.46 -12.80
CA ALA A 214 -8.54 19.06 -14.12
C ALA A 214 -7.50 18.51 -15.12
N PRO A 215 -7.80 18.52 -16.44
CA PRO A 215 -6.75 18.41 -17.43
C PRO A 215 -5.78 19.57 -17.21
N THR A 216 -4.48 19.27 -17.11
CA THR A 216 -3.45 20.32 -17.10
C THR A 216 -3.65 21.15 -18.37
N SER A 217 -4.00 22.43 -18.23
CA SER A 217 -4.12 23.28 -19.40
C SER A 217 -2.71 23.44 -19.99
N ALA A 218 -2.59 23.58 -21.31
CA ALA A 218 -1.29 23.75 -21.96
C ALA A 218 -0.51 25.00 -21.45
N ALA A 219 -1.16 25.88 -20.70
CA ALA A 219 -0.56 27.05 -20.06
C ALA A 219 0.25 26.70 -18.79
N ASP A 220 -0.07 25.61 -18.08
CA ASP A 220 0.59 25.23 -16.82
C ASP A 220 1.94 24.51 -17.04
N LEU A 221 2.29 24.20 -18.30
CA LEU A 221 3.56 23.56 -18.69
C LEU A 221 4.69 24.57 -18.97
N ARG A 222 4.48 25.86 -18.71
CA ARG A 222 5.44 26.95 -19.02
C ARG A 222 5.92 27.72 -17.78
N LEU A 223 6.02 27.05 -16.63
CA LEU A 223 6.66 27.59 -15.43
C LEU A 223 7.76 26.65 -14.93
#